data_AF-A0A183U6U8-F1
#
_entry.id   AF-A0A183U6U8-F1
#
_cell.length_a   1.000
_cell.length_b   1.000
_cell.length_c   1.000
_cell.angle_alpha   90.00
_cell.angle_beta   90.00
_cell.angle_gamma   90.00
#
_symmetry.space_group_name_H-M   'P 1'
#
loop_
_entity.id
_entity.type
_entity.pdbx_description
1 polymer ?
#
loop_
_entity_poly.entity_id
_entity_poly.type
_entity_poly.pdbx_seq_one_letter_code
_entity_poly.pdbx_strand_id
1 'polypeptide(L)'
;LFRPYFTYWVTCVQVLVSIITIFTYGFGPIGFGRVERTADVLHSTVTLKHVSVYELENLWLGPKFSDLVHLGATFAPCMRHDPRIYAQIEADRALENETGCCVYNDGTGCFQTGEDTCPVFIHTYSLSQF
;
A
#
# COMPACT_ATOMS: atom_id res chain seq x y z
N LEU A 1 -29.99 -35.63 19.00
CA LEU A 1 -29.04 -35.40 17.89
C LEU A 1 -29.27 -33.98 17.37
N PHE A 2 -28.43 -33.01 17.75
CA PHE A 2 -28.53 -31.64 17.21
C PHE A 2 -27.88 -31.61 15.83
N ARG A 3 -28.68 -31.39 14.78
CA ARG A 3 -28.15 -31.10 13.45
C ARG A 3 -27.76 -29.62 13.40
N PRO A 4 -26.49 -29.28 13.13
CA PRO A 4 -26.04 -27.90 13.21
C PRO A 4 -26.39 -27.16 11.90
N TYR A 5 -27.67 -26.85 11.70
CA TYR A 5 -28.16 -26.13 10.52
C TYR A 5 -27.50 -24.76 10.34
N PHE A 6 -27.21 -24.07 11.44
CA PHE A 6 -26.51 -22.79 11.44
C PHE A 6 -25.10 -22.90 10.85
N THR A 7 -24.33 -23.92 11.23
CA THR A 7 -22.96 -24.07 10.72
C THR A 7 -22.97 -24.42 9.24
N TYR A 8 -23.91 -25.26 8.77
CA TYR A 8 -24.02 -25.57 7.33
C TYR A 8 -24.31 -24.32 6.49
N TRP A 9 -25.20 -23.45 6.98
CA TRP A 9 -25.49 -22.19 6.29
C TRP A 9 -24.27 -21.28 6.27
N VAL A 10 -23.60 -21.09 7.41
CA VAL A 10 -22.38 -20.27 7.50
C VAL A 10 -21.27 -20.83 6.60
N THR A 11 -21.02 -22.13 6.61
CA THR A 11 -20.01 -22.75 5.76
C THR A 11 -20.36 -22.65 4.28
N CYS A 12 -21.65 -22.71 3.92
CA CYS A 12 -22.09 -22.52 2.54
C CYS A 12 -21.80 -21.09 2.07
N VAL A 13 -22.18 -20.09 2.87
CA VAL A 13 -21.90 -18.68 2.57
C VAL A 13 -20.39 -18.44 2.49
N GLN A 14 -19.61 -18.97 3.42
CA GLN A 14 -18.15 -18.87 3.42
C GLN A 14 -17.55 -19.42 2.12
N VAL A 15 -17.93 -20.63 1.72
CA VAL A 15 -17.43 -21.28 0.50
C VAL A 15 -17.82 -20.48 -0.75
N LEU A 16 -19.06 -19.99 -0.82
CA LEU A 16 -19.51 -19.15 -1.94
C LEU A 16 -18.69 -17.87 -2.06
N VAL A 17 -18.48 -17.15 -0.95
CA VAL A 17 -17.68 -15.92 -0.94
C VAL A 17 -16.24 -16.21 -1.33
N SER A 18 -15.62 -17.27 -0.78
CA SER A 18 -14.26 -17.68 -1.15
C SER A 18 -14.11 -18.03 -2.62
N ILE A 19 -15.10 -18.68 -3.22
CA ILE A 19 -15.08 -18.99 -4.66
C ILE A 19 -15.16 -17.71 -5.49
N ILE A 20 -16.09 -16.80 -5.16
CA ILE A 20 -16.27 -15.55 -5.89
C ILE A 20 -14.99 -14.70 -5.83
N THR A 21 -14.38 -14.55 -4.66
CA THR A 21 -13.16 -13.73 -4.51
C THR A 21 -11.98 -14.28 -5.31
N ILE A 22 -11.82 -15.61 -5.36
CA ILE A 22 -10.79 -16.26 -6.18
C ILE A 22 -11.06 -16.04 -7.67
N PHE A 23 -12.31 -16.08 -8.13
CA PHE A 23 -12.63 -15.84 -9.53
C PHE A 23 -12.39 -14.39 -9.97
N THR A 24 -12.62 -13.41 -9.10
CA THR A 24 -12.45 -11.99 -9.45
C THR A 24 -11.02 -11.47 -9.27
N TYR A 25 -10.32 -11.91 -8.23
CA TYR A 25 -8.97 -11.41 -7.89
C TYR A 25 -7.83 -12.39 -8.24
N GLY A 26 -8.15 -13.65 -8.51
CA GLY A 26 -7.17 -14.69 -8.83
C GLY A 26 -6.50 -15.31 -7.60
N PHE A 27 -5.48 -16.14 -7.86
CA PHE A 27 -4.73 -16.84 -6.81
C PHE A 27 -3.46 -16.07 -6.42
N GLY A 28 -3.25 -15.91 -5.11
CA GLY A 28 -2.00 -15.43 -4.55
C GLY A 28 -0.90 -16.53 -4.52
N PRO A 29 0.38 -16.14 -4.37
CA PRO A 29 1.47 -17.09 -4.21
C PRO A 29 1.28 -17.90 -2.91
N ILE A 30 1.42 -19.23 -3.03
CA ILE A 30 1.26 -20.18 -1.91
C ILE A 30 2.64 -20.51 -1.34
N GLY A 31 2.81 -20.34 -0.03
CA GLY A 31 4.06 -20.64 0.65
C GLY A 31 4.04 -20.22 2.12
N PHE A 32 5.19 -20.36 2.77
CA PHE A 32 5.39 -20.07 4.20
C PHE A 32 6.37 -18.91 4.43
N GLY A 33 6.86 -18.31 3.36
CA GLY A 33 7.87 -17.27 3.36
C GLY A 33 7.30 -15.88 3.12
N ARG A 34 8.21 -14.98 2.79
CA ARG A 34 7.90 -13.64 2.29
C ARG A 34 8.45 -13.58 0.88
N VAL A 35 7.61 -13.19 -0.08
CA VAL A 35 8.10 -12.89 -1.42
C VAL A 35 8.49 -11.43 -1.46
N GLU A 36 9.75 -11.19 -1.82
CA GLU A 36 10.19 -9.85 -2.15
C GLU A 36 9.63 -9.49 -3.52
N ARG A 37 8.76 -8.47 -3.55
CA ARG A 37 8.30 -7.86 -4.79
C ARG A 37 9.05 -6.57 -4.97
N THR A 38 9.78 -6.53 -6.08
CA THR A 38 10.54 -5.37 -6.47
C THR A 38 9.77 -4.61 -7.55
N ALA A 39 9.61 -3.32 -7.35
CA ALA A 39 9.04 -2.42 -8.33
C ALA A 39 9.94 -1.20 -8.46
N ASP A 40 10.19 -0.81 -9.71
CA ASP A 40 10.89 0.44 -9.98
C ASP A 40 9.87 1.57 -9.98
N VAL A 41 10.00 2.47 -9.01
CA VAL A 41 9.15 3.64 -8.88
C VAL A 41 9.99 4.87 -9.23
N LEU A 42 9.44 5.73 -10.09
CA LEU A 42 10.08 7.00 -10.42
C LEU A 42 10.10 7.89 -9.17
N HIS A 43 11.28 8.29 -8.74
CA HIS A 43 11.46 9.15 -7.58
C HIS A 43 11.47 10.63 -7.98
N SER A 44 11.32 11.52 -7.00
CA SER A 44 11.31 12.98 -7.16
C SER A 44 12.51 13.55 -7.93
N THR A 45 13.64 12.84 -7.93
CA THR A 45 14.85 13.22 -8.66
C THR A 45 14.88 12.72 -10.11
N VAL A 46 13.75 12.25 -10.67
CA VAL A 46 13.66 11.62 -12.00
C VAL A 46 14.58 10.39 -12.13
N THR A 47 14.99 9.83 -11.00
CA THR A 47 15.74 8.58 -10.95
C THR A 47 14.78 7.45 -10.57
N LEU A 48 14.90 6.31 -11.25
CA LEU A 48 14.17 5.11 -10.87
C LEU A 48 14.76 4.61 -9.56
N LYS A 49 13.93 4.57 -8.51
CA LYS A 49 14.28 3.91 -7.25
C LYS A 49 13.64 2.54 -7.22
N HIS A 50 14.47 1.55 -6.95
CA HIS A 50 14.02 0.18 -6.72
C HIS A 50 13.42 0.11 -5.31
N VAL A 51 12.11 -0.03 -5.21
CA VAL A 51 11.42 -0.23 -3.93
C VAL A 51 11.11 -1.71 -3.82
N SER A 52 11.74 -2.37 -2.85
CA SER A 52 11.38 -3.73 -2.48
C SER A 52 10.33 -3.71 -1.37
N VAL A 53 9.17 -4.29 -1.68
CA VAL A 53 8.09 -4.48 -0.73
C VAL A 53 7.99 -5.97 -0.43
N TYR A 54 8.02 -6.33 0.85
CA TYR A 54 7.83 -7.70 1.29
C TYR A 54 6.34 -8.00 1.44
N GLU A 55 5.84 -8.91 0.62
CA GLU A 55 4.48 -9.43 0.76
C GLU A 55 4.51 -10.78 1.49
N LEU A 56 3.56 -10.99 2.39
CA LEU A 56 3.36 -12.30 3.02
C LEU A 56 2.79 -13.27 1.98
N GLU A 57 3.18 -14.54 2.05
CA GLU A 57 2.57 -15.60 1.25
C GLU A 57 1.32 -16.15 1.91
N ASN A 58 0.40 -16.66 1.09
CA ASN A 58 -0.77 -17.34 1.61
C ASN A 58 -0.41 -18.76 2.04
N LEU A 59 -0.76 -19.11 3.28
CA LEU A 59 -0.58 -20.47 3.80
C LEU A 59 -1.42 -21.51 3.01
N TRP A 60 -2.56 -21.09 2.46
CA TRP A 60 -3.48 -21.94 1.72
C TRP A 60 -4.12 -21.17 0.55
N LEU A 61 -5.07 -21.80 -0.14
CA LEU A 61 -5.80 -21.24 -1.27
C LEU A 61 -6.50 -19.91 -0.91
N GLY A 62 -6.13 -18.82 -1.59
CA GLY A 62 -6.74 -17.49 -1.40
C GLY A 62 -6.14 -16.39 -2.30
N PRO A 63 -6.80 -15.22 -2.39
CA PRO A 63 -6.31 -14.05 -3.14
C PRO A 63 -5.12 -13.38 -2.44
N LYS A 64 -4.41 -12.48 -3.13
CA LYS A 64 -3.23 -11.80 -2.55
C LYS A 64 -3.62 -10.90 -1.37
N PHE A 65 -2.66 -10.60 -0.50
CA PHE A 65 -2.90 -9.72 0.64
C PHE A 65 -3.32 -8.30 0.23
N SER A 66 -2.76 -7.75 -0.85
CA SER A 66 -3.19 -6.44 -1.38
C SER A 66 -4.67 -6.43 -1.77
N ASP A 67 -5.15 -7.50 -2.41
CA ASP A 67 -6.55 -7.65 -2.80
C ASP A 67 -7.48 -7.81 -1.58
N LEU A 68 -6.99 -8.46 -0.52
CA LEU A 68 -7.71 -8.55 0.75
C LEU A 68 -7.89 -7.17 1.42
N VAL A 69 -6.91 -6.26 1.28
CA VAL A 69 -7.06 -4.85 1.73
C VAL A 69 -8.19 -4.17 0.96
N HIS A 70 -8.22 -4.34 -0.37
CA HIS A 70 -9.27 -3.77 -1.21
C HIS A 70 -10.67 -4.34 -0.88
N LEU A 71 -10.74 -5.60 -0.44
CA LEU A 71 -11.95 -6.24 0.04
C LEU A 71 -12.38 -5.79 1.45
N GLY A 72 -11.60 -4.92 2.11
CA GLY A 72 -11.91 -4.37 3.43
C GLY A 72 -11.39 -5.20 4.61
N ALA A 73 -10.46 -6.13 4.38
CA ALA A 73 -9.84 -6.84 5.49
C ALA A 73 -9.04 -5.88 6.38
N THR A 74 -9.16 -6.05 7.69
CA THR A 74 -8.40 -5.24 8.65
C THR A 74 -6.98 -5.80 8.82
N PHE A 75 -5.99 -5.09 8.29
CA PHE A 75 -4.56 -5.35 8.47
C PHE A 75 -4.01 -4.78 9.78
N ALA A 76 -3.42 -5.67 10.59
CA ALA A 76 -2.89 -5.36 11.91
C ALA A 76 -1.69 -4.39 11.96
N PRO A 77 -0.74 -4.31 11.01
CA PRO A 77 0.45 -3.47 11.21
C PRO A 77 0.21 -1.96 10.97
N CYS A 78 -0.76 -1.56 10.14
CA CYS A 78 -1.01 -0.16 9.78
C CYS A 78 -2.29 0.43 10.40
N MET A 79 -3.31 -0.38 10.72
CA MET A 79 -4.49 0.09 11.46
C MET A 79 -4.33 0.00 12.99
N ARG A 80 -3.31 -0.69 13.48
CA ARG A 80 -2.95 -0.68 14.90
C ARG A 80 -2.04 0.52 15.18
N HIS A 81 -2.31 1.21 16.27
CA HIS A 81 -1.44 2.28 16.75
C HIS A 81 -0.14 1.69 17.32
N ASP A 82 0.91 1.62 16.51
CA ASP A 82 2.25 1.21 16.95
C ASP A 82 3.11 2.45 17.25
N PRO A 83 3.57 2.66 18.49
CA PRO A 83 4.28 3.88 18.87
C PRO A 83 5.55 4.12 18.06
N ARG A 84 6.22 3.07 17.55
CA ARG A 84 7.44 3.23 16.76
C ARG A 84 7.14 3.79 15.37
N ILE A 85 6.09 3.27 14.74
CA ILE A 85 5.66 3.73 13.41
C ILE A 85 5.16 5.17 13.52
N TYR A 86 4.35 5.47 14.54
CA TYR A 86 3.83 6.83 14.74
C TYR A 86 4.94 7.84 15.05
N ALA A 87 5.96 7.46 15.82
CA ALA A 87 7.13 8.32 16.04
C ALA A 87 7.89 8.63 14.74
N GLN A 88 8.01 7.66 13.82
CA GLN A 88 8.60 7.89 12.51
C GLN A 88 7.72 8.81 11.66
N ILE A 89 6.41 8.58 11.64
CA ILE A 89 5.45 9.43 10.92
C ILE A 89 5.51 10.88 11.45
N GLU A 90 5.62 11.07 12.77
CA GLU A 90 5.74 12.41 13.37
C GLU A 90 7.06 13.10 12.99
N ALA A 91 8.17 12.35 12.96
CA ALA A 91 9.45 12.88 12.49
C ALA A 91 9.41 13.25 11.00
N ASP A 92 8.81 12.41 10.16
CA ASP A 92 8.62 12.67 8.74
C ASP A 92 7.72 13.89 8.52
N ARG A 93 6.61 14.02 9.25
CA ARG A 93 5.72 15.21 9.21
C ARG A 93 6.44 16.50 9.60
N ALA A 94 7.33 16.44 10.60
CA ALA A 94 8.09 17.61 11.02
C ALA A 94 9.03 18.10 9.90
N LEU A 95 9.64 17.16 9.16
CA LEU A 95 10.44 17.46 7.98
C LEU A 95 9.56 17.98 6.82
N GLU A 96 8.43 17.32 6.57
CA GLU A 96 7.50 17.68 5.50
C GLU A 96 6.96 19.11 5.66
N ASN A 97 6.78 19.59 6.89
CA ASN A 97 6.34 20.96 7.20
C ASN A 97 7.31 22.04 6.69
N GLU A 98 8.59 21.72 6.52
CA GLU A 98 9.59 22.65 5.97
C GLU A 98 9.74 22.55 4.45
N THR A 99 9.09 21.55 3.83
CA THR A 99 9.19 21.30 2.38
C THR A 99 8.02 21.91 1.60
N GLY A 100 8.24 22.18 0.31
CA GLY A 100 7.22 22.70 -0.59
C GLY A 100 6.93 21.75 -1.76
N CYS A 101 6.17 22.24 -2.72
CA CYS A 101 5.80 21.52 -3.94
C CYS A 101 6.61 22.03 -5.14
N CYS A 102 7.29 21.14 -5.85
CA CYS A 102 8.02 21.43 -7.09
C CYS A 102 7.15 20.98 -8.28
N VAL A 103 6.58 21.94 -9.00
CA VAL A 103 5.61 21.72 -10.09
C VAL A 103 6.33 21.74 -11.43
N TYR A 104 6.06 20.76 -12.30
CA TYR A 104 6.60 20.77 -13.67
C TYR A 104 5.99 21.92 -14.48
N ASN A 105 6.82 22.64 -15.24
CA ASN A 105 6.36 23.76 -16.08
C ASN A 105 5.39 23.29 -17.18
N ASP A 106 5.50 22.03 -17.61
CA ASP A 106 4.62 21.40 -18.60
C ASP A 106 3.26 20.95 -18.01
N GLY A 107 3.06 21.11 -16.70
CA GLY A 107 1.82 20.70 -16.01
C GLY A 107 1.62 19.18 -15.90
N THR A 108 2.66 18.39 -16.18
CA THR A 108 2.62 16.91 -16.16
C THR A 108 2.55 16.32 -14.75
N GLY A 109 2.91 17.10 -13.71
CA GLY A 109 2.80 16.68 -12.33
C GLY A 109 3.48 17.63 -11.35
N CYS A 110 3.63 17.15 -10.12
CA CYS A 110 4.40 17.82 -9.07
C CYS A 110 4.92 16.78 -8.05
N PHE A 111 5.97 17.14 -7.32
CA PHE A 111 6.47 16.32 -6.20
C PHE A 111 6.90 17.21 -5.03
N GLN A 112 6.89 16.66 -3.82
CA GLN A 112 7.28 17.37 -2.61
C GLN A 112 8.80 17.32 -2.42
N THR A 113 9.42 18.47 -2.18
CA THR A 113 10.86 18.62 -1.96
C THR A 113 11.20 19.95 -1.28
N GLY A 114 12.44 20.09 -0.77
CA GLY A 114 12.95 21.37 -0.29
C GLY A 114 13.18 22.38 -1.44
N GLU A 115 13.20 23.67 -1.12
CA GLU A 115 13.47 24.74 -2.10
C GLU A 115 14.84 24.58 -2.78
N ASP A 116 15.84 24.14 -2.02
CA ASP A 116 17.22 23.91 -2.42
C ASP A 116 17.42 22.73 -3.37
N THR A 117 16.50 21.77 -3.34
CA THR A 117 16.57 20.51 -4.10
C THR A 117 15.72 20.52 -5.37
N CYS A 118 14.88 21.55 -5.57
CA CYS A 118 14.03 21.69 -6.75
C CYS A 118 14.83 22.23 -7.97
N PRO A 119 14.83 21.55 -9.13
CA PRO A 119 15.53 22.01 -10.32
C PRO A 119 14.81 23.18 -10.99
N VAL A 120 15.38 24.38 -10.95
CA VAL A 120 14.77 25.64 -11.44
C VAL A 120 14.55 25.71 -12.96
N PHE A 121 15.16 24.82 -13.75
CA PHE A 121 15.09 24.88 -15.21
C PHE A 121 13.78 24.33 -15.78
N ILE A 122 13.25 23.26 -15.18
CA ILE A 122 12.06 22.52 -15.66
C ILE A 122 10.89 22.60 -14.68
N HIS A 123 11.12 23.18 -13.49
CA HIS A 123 10.12 23.26 -12.44
C HIS A 123 10.00 24.66 -11.86
N THR A 124 8.82 24.90 -11.28
CA THR A 124 8.53 26.06 -10.44
C THR A 124 8.27 25.58 -9.02
N TYR A 125 8.97 26.18 -8.04
CA TYR A 125 8.77 25.89 -6.63
C TYR A 125 7.59 26.69 -6.06
N SER A 126 6.73 26.03 -5.28
CA SER A 126 5.63 26.64 -4.55
C SER A 126 5.59 26.14 -3.11
N LEU A 127 5.49 27.06 -2.14
CA LEU A 127 5.28 26.76 -0.72
C LEU A 127 3.84 26.29 -0.41
N SER A 128 2.94 26.33 -1.39
CA SER A 128 1.54 25.93 -1.19
C SER A 128 1.38 24.41 -1.28
N GLN A 129 1.15 23.78 -0.14
CA GLN A 129 0.66 22.41 -0.05
C GLN A 129 -0.87 22.41 -0.26
N PHE A 130 -1.31 22.69 -1.49
CA PHE A 130 -2.73 22.88 -1.89
C PHE A 130 -3.50 24.00 -1.16
#